data_AF-C2G4S7-F1
#
_entry.id   AF-C2G4S7-F1
#
_cell.length_a   1.000
_cell.length_b   1.000
_cell.length_c   1.000
_cell.angle_alpha   90.00
_cell.angle_beta   90.00
_cell.angle_gamma   90.00
#
_symmetry.space_group_name_H-M   'P 1'
#
loop_
_entity.id
_entity.type
_entity.pdbx_description
1 polymer ?
#
loop_
_entity_poly.entity_id
_entity_poly.type
_entity_poly.pdbx_seq_one_letter_code
_entity_poly.pdbx_strand_id
1 'polypeptide(L)'
;MYYICAETSNDKDEKIDLLNEVRANRGLRALLKTLSDEDIENELFKEYKKEFYQEGQLFYYYKRKNKLKIDGYGPEVSSKIYVLPLPDDEIEYVTE
;
A
#
# COMPACT_ATOMS: atom_id res chain seq x y z
N MET A 1 1.84 4.80 -10.87
CA MET A 1 0.80 5.85 -10.85
C MET A 1 -0.62 5.27 -10.82
N TYR A 2 -0.98 4.34 -11.71
CA TYR A 2 -2.31 3.69 -11.75
C TYR A 2 -2.85 3.21 -10.39
N TYR A 3 -2.02 2.58 -9.55
CA TYR A 3 -2.48 2.11 -8.24
C TYR A 3 -2.83 3.23 -7.25
N ILE A 4 -2.17 4.38 -7.33
CA ILE A 4 -2.52 5.55 -6.51
C ILE A 4 -3.86 6.12 -7.02
N CYS A 5 -4.03 6.25 -8.34
CA CYS A 5 -5.30 6.70 -8.93
C CYS A 5 -6.46 5.77 -8.54
N ALA A 6 -6.25 4.44 -8.60
CA ALA A 6 -7.25 3.46 -8.17
C ALA A 6 -7.55 3.55 -6.67
N GLU A 7 -6.55 3.82 -5.83
CA GLU A 7 -6.73 4.04 -4.39
C GLU A 7 -7.57 5.30 -4.10
N THR A 8 -7.39 6.36 -4.88
CA THR A 8 -8.00 7.68 -4.63
C THR A 8 -9.33 7.91 -5.36
N SER A 9 -9.66 7.10 -6.35
CA SER A 9 -10.93 7.25 -7.07
C SER A 9 -12.13 6.95 -6.14
N ASN A 10 -13.24 7.63 -6.37
CA ASN A 10 -14.53 7.34 -5.70
C ASN A 10 -15.45 6.47 -6.57
N ASP A 11 -15.11 6.25 -7.84
CA ASP A 11 -15.87 5.42 -8.75
C ASP A 11 -15.30 4.00 -8.76
N LYS A 12 -16.10 3.05 -8.29
CA LYS A 12 -15.76 1.64 -8.20
C LYS A 12 -15.37 1.03 -9.55
N ASP A 13 -16.07 1.39 -10.63
CA ASP A 13 -15.75 0.87 -11.95
C ASP A 13 -14.42 1.45 -12.41
N GLU A 14 -14.19 2.74 -12.22
CA GLU A 14 -12.89 3.37 -12.55
C GLU A 14 -11.73 2.70 -11.80
N LYS A 15 -11.87 2.40 -10.51
CA LYS A 15 -10.86 1.65 -9.74
C LYS A 15 -10.49 0.34 -10.42
N ILE A 16 -11.50 -0.43 -10.83
CA ILE A 16 -11.31 -1.73 -11.47
C ILE A 16 -10.65 -1.58 -12.85
N ASP A 17 -10.99 -0.56 -13.62
CA ASP A 17 -10.36 -0.31 -14.93
C ASP A 17 -8.89 0.05 -14.77
N LEU A 18 -8.56 0.93 -13.83
CA LEU A 18 -7.17 1.28 -13.52
C LEU A 18 -6.33 0.07 -13.07
N LEU A 19 -6.91 -0.83 -12.30
CA LEU A 19 -6.26 -2.11 -11.95
C LEU A 19 -6.10 -3.03 -13.17
N ASN A 20 -7.14 -3.11 -14.02
CA ASN A 20 -7.12 -3.94 -15.21
C ASN A 20 -6.12 -3.46 -16.26
N GLU A 21 -5.87 -2.16 -16.38
CA GLU A 21 -4.82 -1.61 -17.24
C GLU A 21 -3.44 -2.19 -16.89
N VAL A 22 -3.08 -2.22 -15.60
CA VAL A 22 -1.79 -2.79 -15.20
C VAL A 22 -1.78 -4.31 -15.36
N ARG A 23 -2.88 -4.99 -15.00
CA ARG A 23 -3.01 -6.45 -15.13
C ARG A 23 -2.91 -6.91 -16.58
N ALA A 24 -3.52 -6.19 -17.53
CA ALA A 24 -3.43 -6.48 -18.95
C ALA A 24 -1.98 -6.39 -19.46
N ASN A 25 -1.24 -5.37 -19.02
CA ASN A 25 0.19 -5.20 -19.30
C ASN A 25 1.09 -6.27 -18.63
N ARG A 26 0.51 -7.16 -17.82
CA ARG A 26 1.19 -8.31 -17.19
C ARG A 26 0.59 -9.65 -17.65
N GLY A 27 -0.29 -9.64 -18.66
CA GLY A 27 -0.94 -10.85 -19.19
C GLY A 27 -1.92 -11.52 -18.21
N LEU A 28 -2.40 -10.79 -17.21
CA LEU A 28 -3.31 -11.31 -16.19
C LEU A 28 -4.78 -11.12 -16.61
N ARG A 29 -5.65 -12.03 -16.16
CA ARG A 29 -7.10 -11.91 -16.39
C ARG A 29 -7.65 -10.65 -15.72
N ALA A 30 -8.52 -9.95 -16.44
CA ALA A 30 -9.29 -8.82 -15.93
C ALA A 30 -10.15 -9.23 -14.72
N LEU A 31 -10.24 -8.31 -13.77
CA LEU A 31 -11.18 -8.32 -12.66
C LEU A 31 -12.58 -7.95 -13.17
N LEU A 32 -13.61 -8.55 -12.57
CA LEU A 32 -15.00 -8.30 -12.90
C LEU A 32 -15.51 -7.07 -12.14
N LYS A 33 -16.39 -6.27 -12.77
CA LYS A 33 -17.04 -5.11 -12.12
C LYS A 33 -17.91 -5.47 -10.91
N THR A 34 -18.21 -6.75 -10.74
CA THR A 34 -19.02 -7.29 -9.65
C THR A 34 -18.27 -7.46 -8.33
N LEU A 35 -16.95 -7.26 -8.28
CA LEU A 35 -16.17 -7.36 -7.04
C LEU A 35 -16.73 -6.43 -5.94
N SER A 36 -16.65 -6.80 -4.66
CA SER A 36 -16.98 -5.87 -3.57
C SER A 36 -15.89 -4.82 -3.37
N ASP A 37 -16.18 -3.75 -2.62
CA ASP A 37 -15.15 -2.73 -2.30
C ASP A 37 -13.99 -3.33 -1.50
N GLU A 38 -14.28 -4.30 -0.62
CA GLU A 38 -13.26 -5.04 0.12
C GLU A 38 -12.39 -5.90 -0.81
N ASP A 39 -12.99 -6.59 -1.78
CA ASP A 39 -12.25 -7.37 -2.78
C ASP A 39 -11.36 -6.48 -3.66
N ILE A 40 -11.82 -5.29 -4.01
CA ILE A 40 -11.04 -4.31 -4.77
C ILE A 40 -9.83 -3.85 -3.96
N GLU A 41 -10.00 -3.50 -2.68
CA GLU A 41 -8.88 -3.10 -1.83
C GLU A 41 -7.88 -4.26 -1.62
N ASN A 42 -8.37 -5.49 -1.52
CA ASN A 42 -7.52 -6.68 -1.42
C ASN A 42 -6.72 -6.94 -2.71
N GLU A 43 -7.34 -6.83 -3.89
CA GLU A 43 -6.63 -6.94 -5.16
C GLU A 43 -5.67 -5.76 -5.38
N LEU A 44 -6.05 -4.53 -5.02
CA LEU A 44 -5.15 -3.37 -5.06
C LEU A 44 -3.90 -3.59 -4.20
N PHE A 45 -4.08 -4.04 -2.95
CA PHE A 45 -2.96 -4.34 -2.06
C PHE A 45 -2.06 -5.45 -2.62
N LYS A 46 -2.66 -6.49 -3.20
CA LYS A 46 -1.94 -7.58 -3.85
C LYS A 46 -1.11 -7.10 -5.04
N GLU A 47 -1.64 -6.21 -5.88
CA GLU A 47 -0.88 -5.63 -6.98
C GLU A 47 0.25 -4.69 -6.49
N TYR A 48 0.01 -3.90 -5.43
CA TYR A 48 1.07 -3.12 -4.77
C TYR A 48 2.25 -3.99 -4.32
N LYS A 49 1.98 -5.16 -3.74
CA LYS A 49 3.03 -6.10 -3.30
C LYS A 49 3.82 -6.70 -4.46
N LYS A 50 3.16 -7.00 -5.57
CA LYS A 50 3.80 -7.58 -6.75
C LYS A 50 4.68 -6.56 -7.48
N GLU A 51 4.17 -5.36 -7.68
CA GLU A 51 4.83 -4.38 -8.53
C GLU A 51 5.98 -3.67 -7.79
N PHE A 52 5.81 -3.33 -6.51
CA PHE A 52 6.79 -2.53 -5.77
C PHE A 52 7.67 -3.37 -4.82
N TYR A 53 7.88 -4.64 -5.15
CA TYR A 53 8.77 -5.48 -4.36
C TYR A 53 10.19 -4.91 -4.41
N GLN A 54 10.80 -4.69 -3.24
CA GLN A 54 12.13 -4.07 -3.09
C GLN A 54 12.25 -2.62 -3.58
N GLU A 55 11.14 -1.93 -3.90
CA GLU A 55 11.15 -0.52 -4.32
C GLU A 55 10.87 0.47 -3.17
N GLY A 56 10.85 -0.02 -1.93
CA GLY A 56 10.64 0.81 -0.74
C GLY A 56 9.22 1.36 -0.55
N GLN A 57 8.28 1.10 -1.46
CA GLN A 57 6.92 1.66 -1.36
C GLN A 57 6.02 0.93 -0.37
N LEU A 58 6.22 -0.38 -0.19
CA LEU A 58 5.29 -1.21 0.57
C LEU A 58 5.25 -0.83 2.07
N PHE A 59 6.38 -0.42 2.65
CA PHE A 59 6.42 0.10 4.03
C PHE A 59 5.50 1.32 4.20
N TYR A 60 5.56 2.29 3.28
CA TYR A 60 4.73 3.48 3.32
C TYR A 60 3.25 3.19 3.05
N TYR A 61 2.94 2.17 2.26
CA TYR A 61 1.57 1.68 2.08
C TYR A 61 0.97 1.20 3.40
N TYR A 62 1.67 0.31 4.12
CA TYR A 62 1.22 -0.20 5.43
C TYR A 62 1.05 0.94 6.45
N LYS A 63 2.02 1.87 6.50
CA LYS A 63 1.98 3.06 7.37
C LYS A 63 0.77 3.94 7.10
N ARG A 64 0.54 4.35 5.84
CA ARG A 64 -0.57 5.24 5.46
C ARG A 64 -1.94 4.61 5.75
N LYS A 65 -2.08 3.31 5.47
CA LYS A 65 -3.32 2.56 5.73
C LYS A 65 -3.48 2.14 7.20
N ASN A 66 -2.56 2.54 8.09
CA ASN A 66 -2.53 2.18 9.51
C ASN A 66 -2.75 0.68 9.74
N LYS A 67 -2.06 -0.17 8.98
CA LYS A 67 -2.23 -1.62 9.07
C LYS A 67 -1.66 -2.12 10.39
N LEU A 68 -2.43 -2.95 11.09
CA LEU A 68 -2.03 -3.58 12.37
C LEU A 68 -1.13 -4.80 12.18
N LYS A 69 -0.98 -5.28 10.94
CA LYS A 69 -0.12 -6.40 10.57
C LYS A 69 0.62 -6.10 9.28
N ILE A 70 1.89 -6.48 9.23
CA ILE A 70 2.73 -6.45 8.04
C ILE A 70 2.98 -7.89 7.63
N ASP A 71 2.83 -8.21 6.35
CA ASP A 71 3.01 -9.58 5.87
C ASP A 71 4.46 -10.03 6.11
N GLY A 72 4.65 -11.20 6.73
CA GLY A 72 5.98 -11.71 7.10
C GLY A 72 6.56 -11.10 8.39
N TYR A 73 5.86 -10.16 9.04
CA TYR A 73 6.21 -9.64 10.37
C TYR A 73 5.25 -10.20 11.42
N GLY A 74 5.80 -10.85 12.44
CA GLY A 74 5.01 -11.55 13.46
C GLY A 74 4.28 -10.65 14.45
N PRO A 75 4.93 -9.65 15.07
CA PRO A 75 4.31 -8.79 16.06
C PRO A 75 3.19 -7.91 15.48
N GLU A 76 2.24 -7.54 16.34
CA GLU A 76 1.25 -6.52 15.99
C GLU A 76 1.94 -5.15 15.85
N VAL A 77 1.51 -4.40 14.85
CA VAL A 77 2.13 -3.15 14.45
C VAL A 77 1.36 -1.99 15.07
N SER A 78 2.10 -1.05 15.66
CA SER A 78 1.57 0.23 16.16
C SER A 78 2.35 1.39 15.54
N SER A 79 1.91 2.63 15.82
CA SER A 79 2.61 3.85 15.37
C SER A 79 4.10 3.86 15.73
N LYS A 80 4.51 3.20 16.82
CA LYS A 80 5.91 3.07 17.26
C LYS A 80 6.80 2.30 16.28
N ILE A 81 6.23 1.40 15.47
CA ILE A 81 6.97 0.64 14.46
C ILE A 81 7.14 1.47 13.18
N TYR A 82 6.21 2.37 12.89
CA TYR A 82 6.21 3.19 11.67
C TYR A 82 7.02 4.48 11.80
N VAL A 83 7.46 4.84 13.00
CA VAL A 83 8.24 6.04 13.28
C VAL A 83 9.61 5.61 13.79
N LEU A 84 10.64 5.97 13.04
CA LEU A 84 12.01 5.75 13.50
C LEU A 84 12.27 6.61 14.74
N PRO A 85 13.00 6.09 15.74
CA PRO A 85 13.42 6.91 16.87
C PRO A 85 14.28 8.07 16.38
N LEU A 86 14.25 9.17 17.12
CA LEU A 86 15.17 10.27 16.88
C LEU A 86 16.61 9.77 17.11
N PRO A 87 17.59 10.12 16.25
CA PRO A 87 18.99 9.80 16.50
C PRO A 87 19.46 10.37 17.84
N ASP A 88 20.35 9.66 18.54
CA ASP A 88 20.84 10.09 19.87
C ASP A 88 21.51 11.47 19.82
N ASP A 89 22.27 11.77 18.75
CA ASP A 89 22.90 13.08 18.55
C ASP A 89 21.88 14.24 18.48
N GLU A 90 20.71 13.99 17.87
CA GLU A 90 19.62 14.98 17.78
C GLU A 90 18.88 15.16 19.12
N ILE A 91 19.05 14.23 20.06
CA ILE A 91 18.57 14.35 21.44
C ILE A 91 19.58 15.11 22.30
N GLU A 92 20.87 14.83 22.13
CA GLU A 92 21.97 15.40 22.91
C GLU A 92 22.30 16.85 22.51
N TYR A 93 22.20 17.20 21.21
CA TYR A 93 22.59 18.49 20.67
C TYR A 93 21.40 19.34 20.17
N VAL A 94 20.28 19.34 20.90
CA VAL A 94 19.18 20.30 20.65
C VAL A 94 19.73 21.71 20.89
N THR A 95 20.17 22.38 19.83
CA THR A 95 20.56 23.80 19.89
C THR A 95 19.33 24.64 20.24
N GLU A 96 19.42 25.40 21.34
CA GLU A 96 18.45 26.45 21.72
C GLU A 96 18.33 27.55 20.67
#